data_AF-A0AAW2PV08-F1
#
_entry.id   AF-A0AAW2PV08-F1
#
_cell.length_a   1.000
_cell.length_b   1.000
_cell.length_c   1.000
_cell.angle_alpha   90.00
_cell.angle_beta   90.00
_cell.angle_gamma   90.00
#
_symmetry.space_group_name_H-M   'P 1'
#
loop_
_entity.id
_entity.type
_entity.pdbx_description
1 polymer ?
#
loop_
_entity_poly.entity_id
_entity_poly.type
_entity_poly.pdbx_seq_one_letter_code
_entity_poly.pdbx_strand_id
1 'polypeptide(L)'
;MEKIPEECADYVKEYMIGKGYELDLQRVSNEAKAFARSVYLSGDGNSAWIFDVDETLLSNLPYYAQHGFGLEVFDSTKFGQWVEMGIAPVIESSLELYEEVLSLDSRSSEDHEKTATVYKSEKRSELVEQGYQILGNSGDQWSDLLGSSMSIRSFKLPNPMYYISYQVSPH
;
A
#
# COMPACT_ATOMS: atom_id res chain seq x y z
N MET A 1 -7.90 12.93 8.56
CA MET A 1 -8.29 11.52 8.70
C MET A 1 -9.30 11.42 9.82
N GLU A 2 -10.28 10.53 9.69
CA GLU A 2 -11.23 10.24 10.77
C GLU A 2 -10.60 9.33 11.83
N LYS A 3 -11.10 9.41 13.06
CA LYS A 3 -10.65 8.57 14.17
C LYS A 3 -11.37 7.23 14.15
N ILE A 4 -10.73 6.19 14.68
CA ILE A 4 -11.42 4.92 14.94
C ILE A 4 -12.47 5.10 16.06
N PRO A 5 -13.55 4.30 16.10
CA PRO A 5 -14.46 4.26 17.23
C PRO A 5 -13.73 3.88 18.53
N GLU A 6 -14.02 4.58 19.63
CA GLU A 6 -13.34 4.33 20.92
C GLU A 6 -13.53 2.89 21.42
N GLU A 7 -14.71 2.31 21.17
CA GLU A 7 -15.03 0.91 21.48
C GLU A 7 -14.16 -0.12 20.73
N CYS A 8 -13.50 0.28 19.63
CA CYS A 8 -12.61 -0.57 18.86
C CYS A 8 -11.12 -0.43 19.28
N ALA A 9 -10.80 0.47 20.21
CA ALA A 9 -9.43 0.77 20.64
C ALA A 9 -8.59 -0.49 20.96
N ASP A 10 -9.10 -1.31 21.88
CA ASP A 10 -8.40 -2.50 22.35
C ASP A 10 -8.27 -3.53 21.25
N TYR A 11 -9.33 -3.72 20.44
CA TYR A 11 -9.30 -4.61 19.30
C TYR A 11 -8.24 -4.20 18.27
N VAL A 12 -8.20 -2.93 17.86
CA VAL A 12 -7.25 -2.43 16.86
C VAL A 12 -5.82 -2.60 17.39
N LYS A 13 -5.59 -2.23 18.65
CA LYS A 13 -4.30 -2.42 19.30
C LYS A 13 -3.89 -3.89 19.30
N GLU A 14 -4.74 -4.79 19.78
CA GLU A 14 -4.48 -6.23 19.85
C GLU A 14 -4.22 -6.85 18.46
N TYR A 15 -4.98 -6.42 17.45
CA TYR A 15 -4.80 -6.86 16.07
C TYR A 15 -3.45 -6.41 15.50
N MET A 16 -3.08 -5.14 15.69
CA MET A 16 -1.87 -4.54 15.13
C MET A 16 -0.58 -5.01 15.80
N ILE A 17 -0.58 -5.20 17.12
CA ILE A 17 0.60 -5.67 17.87
C ILE A 17 0.65 -7.20 18.01
N GLY A 18 -0.47 -7.86 17.78
CA GLY A 18 -0.60 -9.31 17.80
C GLY A 18 -0.24 -9.93 16.46
N LYS A 19 -0.54 -11.23 16.34
CA LYS A 19 -0.27 -11.99 15.10
C LYS A 19 -1.28 -11.72 13.98
N GLY A 20 -2.42 -11.11 14.30
CA GLY A 20 -3.52 -10.93 13.34
C GLY A 20 -3.08 -10.15 12.11
N TYR A 21 -2.52 -8.96 12.33
CA TYR A 21 -2.01 -8.10 11.27
C TYR A 21 -0.93 -8.77 10.41
N GLU A 22 0.06 -9.41 11.04
CA GLU A 22 1.14 -10.11 10.35
C GLU A 22 0.63 -11.26 9.47
N LEU A 23 -0.29 -12.08 9.99
CA LEU A 23 -0.84 -13.22 9.25
C LEU A 23 -1.67 -12.77 8.04
N ASP A 24 -2.45 -11.70 8.19
CA ASP A 24 -3.25 -11.15 7.11
C ASP A 24 -2.37 -10.53 6.01
N LEU A 25 -1.31 -9.80 6.39
CA LEU A 25 -0.29 -9.31 5.47
C LEU A 25 0.40 -10.46 4.70
N GLN A 26 0.83 -11.51 5.41
CA GLN A 26 1.41 -12.70 4.79
C GLN A 26 0.44 -13.38 3.83
N ARG A 27 -0.85 -13.44 4.17
CA ARG A 27 -1.87 -14.03 3.30
C ARG A 27 -2.00 -13.26 1.99
N VAL A 28 -2.08 -11.93 2.05
CA VAL A 28 -2.16 -11.06 0.86
C VAL A 28 -0.89 -11.19 0.02
N SER A 29 0.29 -11.14 0.65
CA SER A 29 1.58 -11.30 -0.03
C SER A 29 1.69 -12.66 -0.75
N ASN A 30 1.29 -13.75 -0.11
CA ASN A 30 1.34 -15.08 -0.73
C ASN A 30 0.42 -15.21 -1.95
N GLU A 31 -0.78 -14.65 -1.88
CA GLU A 31 -1.70 -14.60 -3.03
C GLU A 31 -1.16 -13.73 -4.16
N ALA A 32 -0.52 -12.60 -3.82
CA ALA A 32 0.14 -11.73 -4.78
C ALA A 32 1.32 -12.40 -5.47
N LYS A 33 2.21 -13.07 -4.71
CA LYS A 33 3.34 -13.84 -5.24
C LYS A 33 2.86 -14.97 -6.17
N ALA A 34 1.82 -15.70 -5.78
CA ALA A 34 1.23 -16.74 -6.62
C ALA A 34 0.69 -16.18 -7.95
N PHE A 35 0.02 -15.03 -7.89
CA PHE A 35 -0.44 -14.35 -9.09
C PHE A 35 0.72 -13.85 -9.95
N ALA A 36 1.70 -13.16 -9.38
CA ALA A 36 2.87 -12.63 -10.08
C ALA A 36 3.58 -13.73 -10.88
N ARG A 37 3.87 -14.87 -10.25
CA ARG A 37 4.46 -16.05 -10.92
C ARG A 37 3.62 -16.52 -12.10
N SER A 38 2.29 -16.48 -11.99
CA SER A 38 1.40 -16.94 -13.07
C SER A 38 1.39 -16.02 -14.30
N VAL A 39 1.62 -14.71 -14.11
CA VAL A 39 1.51 -13.71 -15.19
C VAL A 39 2.84 -13.32 -15.81
N TYR A 40 3.91 -13.21 -15.01
CA TYR A 40 5.24 -12.84 -15.53
C TYR A 40 5.88 -13.95 -16.39
N LEU A 41 5.48 -15.22 -16.22
CA LEU A 41 5.89 -16.33 -17.09
C LEU A 41 5.28 -16.27 -18.51
N SER A 42 4.34 -15.35 -18.77
CA SER A 42 3.59 -15.25 -20.03
C SER A 42 3.83 -13.96 -20.82
N GLY A 43 4.63 -13.03 -20.28
CA GLY A 43 4.72 -11.64 -20.75
C GLY A 43 5.74 -11.37 -21.86
N ASP A 44 5.52 -10.25 -22.55
CA ASP A 44 6.33 -9.69 -23.64
C ASP A 44 7.40 -8.68 -23.18
N GLY A 45 7.52 -8.46 -21.86
CA GLY A 45 8.54 -7.61 -21.23
C GLY A 45 8.11 -6.18 -20.87
N ASN A 46 6.84 -5.79 -21.09
CA ASN A 46 6.31 -4.46 -20.76
C ASN A 46 5.23 -4.53 -19.67
N SER A 47 5.59 -5.07 -18.50
CA SER A 47 4.69 -5.22 -17.36
C SER A 47 5.16 -4.36 -16.18
N ALA A 48 4.22 -3.89 -15.37
CA ALA A 48 4.52 -3.14 -14.15
C ALA A 48 3.73 -3.68 -12.96
N TRP A 49 4.33 -3.57 -11.78
CA TRP A 49 3.67 -3.76 -10.49
C TRP A 49 3.80 -2.49 -9.67
N ILE A 50 2.70 -2.06 -9.06
CA ILE A 50 2.66 -0.82 -8.28
C ILE A 50 2.52 -1.18 -6.80
N PHE A 51 3.29 -0.48 -5.98
CA PHE A 51 3.23 -0.56 -4.53
C PHE A 51 2.92 0.83 -3.98
N ASP A 52 1.98 0.91 -3.05
CA ASP A 52 1.96 2.04 -2.12
C ASP A 52 3.14 1.94 -1.13
N VAL A 53 3.45 3.03 -0.44
CA VAL A 53 4.57 3.09 0.52
C VAL A 53 4.08 2.88 1.95
N ASP A 54 3.30 3.82 2.46
CA ASP A 54 2.82 3.82 3.84
C ASP A 54 1.85 2.67 4.11
N GLU A 55 2.05 1.96 5.22
CA GLU A 55 1.30 0.74 5.61
C GLU A 55 1.22 -0.34 4.51
N THR A 56 2.11 -0.24 3.51
CA THR A 56 2.23 -1.20 2.42
C THR A 56 3.65 -1.74 2.32
N LEU A 57 4.65 -0.90 2.08
CA LEU A 57 6.07 -1.27 2.15
C LEU A 57 6.68 -0.94 3.51
N LEU A 58 6.30 0.20 4.09
CA LEU A 58 6.81 0.70 5.37
C LEU A 58 5.69 0.84 6.37
N SER A 59 5.92 0.46 7.62
CA SER A 59 4.92 0.57 8.69
C SER A 59 5.07 1.83 9.51
N ASN A 60 3.97 2.53 9.68
CA ASN A 60 3.79 3.68 10.55
C ASN A 60 3.34 3.27 11.97
N LEU A 61 3.24 1.95 12.24
CA LEU A 61 2.85 1.40 13.54
C LEU A 61 3.63 1.98 14.73
N PRO A 62 4.97 2.22 14.67
CA PRO A 62 5.68 2.83 15.80
C PRO A 62 5.18 4.25 16.15
N TYR A 63 4.74 5.02 15.16
CA TYR A 63 4.11 6.32 15.37
C TYR A 63 2.73 6.13 16.00
N TYR A 64 1.87 5.33 15.37
CA TYR A 64 0.49 5.13 15.83
C TYR A 64 0.39 4.46 17.20
N ALA A 65 1.36 3.61 17.58
CA ALA A 65 1.44 3.02 18.91
C ALA A 65 1.62 4.06 20.02
N GLN A 66 2.22 5.21 19.72
CA GLN A 66 2.38 6.34 20.63
C GLN A 66 1.20 7.32 20.58
N HIS A 67 0.30 7.17 19.60
CA HIS A 67 -0.83 8.07 19.32
C HIS A 67 -2.17 7.31 19.30
N GLY A 68 -2.28 6.28 20.16
CA GLY A 68 -3.54 5.59 20.41
C GLY A 68 -4.08 4.76 19.25
N PHE A 69 -3.25 4.28 18.33
CA PHE A 69 -3.63 3.38 17.23
C PHE A 69 -4.80 3.90 16.35
N GLY A 70 -4.90 5.22 16.18
CA GLY A 70 -5.97 5.86 15.39
C GLY A 70 -7.08 6.50 16.23
N LEU A 71 -6.97 6.48 17.57
CA LEU A 71 -7.89 7.17 18.48
C LEU A 71 -7.65 8.67 18.58
N GLU A 72 -6.47 9.14 18.16
CA GLU A 72 -6.13 10.56 18.17
C GLU A 72 -6.46 11.22 16.84
N VAL A 73 -6.78 12.52 16.87
CA VAL A 73 -6.92 13.29 15.65
C VAL A 73 -5.55 13.36 14.98
N PHE A 74 -5.49 13.01 13.70
CA PHE A 74 -4.24 13.01 12.94
C PHE A 74 -3.61 14.42 12.90
N ASP A 75 -2.39 14.52 13.42
CA ASP A 75 -1.56 15.72 13.38
C ASP A 75 -0.48 15.56 12.31
N SER A 76 -0.67 16.23 11.17
CA SER A 76 0.24 16.13 10.03
C SER A 76 1.62 16.71 10.32
N THR A 77 1.76 17.63 11.28
CA THR A 77 3.05 18.24 11.63
C THR A 77 3.88 17.26 12.42
N LYS A 78 3.30 16.62 13.44
CA LYS A 78 3.97 15.57 14.22
C LYS A 78 4.31 14.36 13.36
N PHE A 79 3.38 13.96 12.50
CA PHE A 79 3.62 12.85 11.58
C PHE A 79 4.78 13.18 10.62
N GLY A 80 4.79 14.38 10.02
CA GLY A 80 5.89 14.82 9.16
C GLY A 80 7.25 14.81 9.86
N GLN A 81 7.31 15.28 11.11
CA GLN A 81 8.54 15.22 11.93
C GLN A 81 9.00 13.79 12.18
N TRP A 82 8.07 12.85 12.38
CA TRP A 82 8.40 11.43 12.54
C TRP A 82 8.89 10.81 11.22
N VAL A 83 8.28 11.16 10.08
CA VAL A 83 8.73 10.73 8.75
C VAL A 83 10.16 11.20 8.48
N GLU A 84 10.51 12.45 8.83
CA GLU A 84 11.87 13.00 8.69
C GLU A 84 12.93 12.23 9.50
N MET A 85 12.53 11.47 10.52
CA MET A 85 13.47 10.63 11.28
C MET A 85 13.94 9.40 10.47
N GLY A 86 13.20 8.97 9.44
CA GLY A 86 13.58 7.85 8.58
C GLY A 86 13.65 6.50 9.31
N ILE A 87 12.81 6.31 10.34
CA ILE A 87 12.83 5.13 11.22
C ILE A 87 11.66 4.15 10.98
N ALA A 88 10.87 4.35 9.93
CA ALA A 88 9.75 3.48 9.60
C ALA A 88 10.28 2.07 9.26
N PRO A 89 9.88 1.01 10.01
CA PRO A 89 10.30 -0.35 9.71
C PRO A 89 9.65 -0.87 8.41
N VAL A 90 10.34 -1.79 7.75
CA VAL A 90 9.80 -2.50 6.58
C VAL A 90 8.71 -3.49 6.99
N ILE A 91 7.69 -3.63 6.15
CA ILE A 91 6.72 -4.72 6.25
C ILE A 91 7.32 -5.94 5.53
N GLU A 92 7.81 -6.91 6.30
CA GLU A 92 8.59 -8.06 5.80
C GLU A 92 7.88 -8.82 4.65
N SER A 93 6.60 -9.12 4.79
CA SER A 93 5.85 -9.83 3.74
C SER A 93 5.73 -9.02 2.44
N SER A 94 5.77 -7.70 2.52
CA SER A 94 5.72 -6.81 1.35
C SER A 94 7.08 -6.69 0.69
N LEU A 95 8.17 -6.67 1.48
CA LEU A 95 9.54 -6.79 0.97
C LEU A 95 9.72 -8.09 0.18
N GLU A 96 9.26 -9.22 0.73
CA GLU A 96 9.30 -10.51 0.03
C GLU A 96 8.54 -10.47 -1.31
N LEU A 97 7.40 -9.78 -1.37
CA LEU A 97 6.65 -9.62 -2.62
C LEU A 97 7.39 -8.70 -3.60
N TYR A 98 7.97 -7.61 -3.11
CA TYR A 98 8.78 -6.70 -3.93
C TYR A 98 9.98 -7.42 -4.54
N GLU A 99 10.74 -8.16 -3.75
CA GLU A 99 11.88 -8.95 -4.20
C GLU A 99 11.47 -10.06 -5.18
N GLU A 100 10.34 -10.74 -4.95
CA GLU A 100 9.80 -11.73 -5.88
C GLU A 100 9.46 -11.07 -7.23
N VAL A 101 8.71 -9.97 -7.23
CA VAL A 101 8.37 -9.24 -8.46
C VAL A 101 9.62 -8.74 -9.17
N LEU A 102 10.58 -8.19 -8.43
CA LEU A 102 11.86 -7.74 -8.99
C LEU A 102 12.68 -8.88 -9.56
N SER A 103 12.63 -10.08 -8.98
CA SER A 103 13.30 -11.26 -9.54
C SER A 103 12.67 -11.75 -10.85
N LEU A 104 11.38 -11.43 -11.06
CA LEU A 104 10.62 -11.76 -12.25
C LEU A 104 10.73 -10.67 -13.33
N ASP A 105 11.00 -9.42 -12.94
CA ASP A 105 11.15 -8.27 -13.81
C ASP A 105 12.64 -7.95 -14.08
N SER A 106 12.97 -7.59 -15.32
CA SER A 106 14.37 -7.41 -15.75
C SER A 106 14.87 -5.96 -15.66
N ARG A 107 14.07 -5.00 -15.16
CA ARG A 107 14.42 -3.56 -15.15
C ARG A 107 13.82 -2.81 -13.94
N SER A 108 14.55 -1.82 -13.41
CA SER A 108 14.11 -0.93 -12.32
C SER A 108 14.21 0.55 -12.71
N SER A 109 13.21 1.38 -12.36
CA SER A 109 13.39 2.84 -12.16
C SER A 109 12.25 3.48 -11.34
N GLU A 110 12.60 4.48 -10.52
CA GLU A 110 11.80 5.19 -9.50
C GLU A 110 11.11 6.47 -10.04
N ASP A 111 10.09 7.00 -9.33
CA ASP A 111 9.75 8.45 -9.38
C ASP A 111 8.77 8.99 -8.29
N HIS A 112 8.77 10.33 -8.13
CA HIS A 112 8.29 11.18 -7.00
C HIS A 112 6.88 11.83 -7.06
N GLU A 113 6.33 12.17 -5.87
CA GLU A 113 4.94 12.45 -5.41
C GLU A 113 4.13 13.71 -5.86
N LYS A 114 2.79 13.57 -5.87
CA LYS A 114 1.70 14.56 -5.57
C LYS A 114 0.46 13.83 -4.94
N THR A 115 -0.66 14.51 -4.68
CA THR A 115 -1.82 14.04 -3.85
C THR A 115 -2.47 12.69 -4.23
N ALA A 116 -2.52 11.76 -3.26
CA ALA A 116 -2.90 10.33 -3.35
C ALA A 116 -3.78 9.88 -4.54
N THR A 117 -5.10 10.05 -4.54
CA THR A 117 -5.95 9.31 -5.51
C THR A 117 -5.81 9.76 -6.97
N VAL A 118 -5.87 11.08 -7.21
CA VAL A 118 -5.76 11.64 -8.57
C VAL A 118 -4.34 11.44 -9.09
N TYR A 119 -3.34 11.73 -8.25
CA TYR A 119 -1.94 11.52 -8.62
C TYR A 119 -1.63 10.04 -8.88
N LYS A 120 -2.06 9.11 -8.01
CA LYS A 120 -1.84 7.66 -8.22
C LYS A 120 -2.51 7.22 -9.51
N SER A 121 -3.72 7.71 -9.80
CA SER A 121 -4.44 7.41 -11.06
C SER A 121 -3.73 7.99 -12.29
N GLU A 122 -3.23 9.22 -12.22
CA GLU A 122 -2.47 9.87 -13.29
C GLU A 122 -1.14 9.14 -13.54
N LYS A 123 -0.39 8.77 -12.49
CA LYS A 123 0.85 8.00 -12.61
C LYS A 123 0.64 6.61 -13.20
N ARG A 124 -0.47 5.95 -12.87
CA ARG A 124 -0.87 4.71 -13.56
C ARG A 124 -1.16 4.94 -15.04
N SER A 125 -1.84 6.02 -15.37
CA SER A 125 -2.09 6.38 -16.78
C SER A 125 -0.81 6.71 -17.53
N GLU A 126 0.15 7.42 -16.92
CA GLU A 126 1.48 7.69 -17.53
C GLU A 126 2.21 6.38 -17.87
N LEU A 127 2.17 5.38 -16.98
CA LEU A 127 2.75 4.05 -17.26
C LEU A 127 2.04 3.34 -18.42
N VAL A 128 0.70 3.39 -18.46
CA VAL A 128 -0.09 2.79 -19.56
C VAL A 128 0.19 3.50 -20.90
N GLU A 129 0.30 4.83 -20.90
CA GLU A 129 0.67 5.63 -22.07
C GLU A 129 2.09 5.32 -22.57
N GLN A 130 3.01 4.97 -21.66
CA GLN A 130 4.35 4.46 -21.99
C GLN A 130 4.33 3.01 -22.50
N GLY A 131 3.17 2.36 -22.55
CA GLY A 131 2.97 1.01 -23.07
C GLY A 131 3.12 -0.10 -22.04
N TYR A 132 3.17 0.22 -20.74
CA TYR A 132 3.19 -0.79 -19.68
C TYR A 132 1.79 -1.34 -19.41
N GLN A 133 1.71 -2.65 -19.24
CA GLN A 133 0.54 -3.30 -18.65
C GLN A 133 0.73 -3.41 -17.13
N ILE A 134 -0.14 -2.77 -16.37
CA ILE A 134 -0.11 -2.87 -14.91
C ILE A 134 -0.74 -4.22 -14.51
N LEU A 135 0.11 -5.19 -14.13
CA LEU A 135 -0.34 -6.53 -13.76
C LEU A 135 -0.90 -6.56 -12.34
N GLY A 136 -0.17 -5.94 -11.40
CA GLY A 136 -0.52 -5.94 -9.98
C GLY A 136 -0.44 -4.55 -9.36
N ASN A 137 -1.30 -4.31 -8.38
CA ASN A 137 -1.27 -3.11 -7.55
C ASN A 137 -1.52 -3.50 -6.09
N SER A 138 -0.59 -3.18 -5.19
CA SER A 138 -0.65 -3.51 -3.77
C SER A 138 -0.69 -2.23 -2.94
N GLY A 139 -1.69 -2.12 -2.06
CA GLY A 139 -1.91 -0.92 -1.24
C GLY A 139 -2.82 -1.20 -0.06
N ASP A 140 -2.71 -0.40 1.00
CA ASP A 140 -3.50 -0.53 2.22
C ASP A 140 -4.77 0.32 2.21
N GLN A 141 -4.97 1.16 1.20
CA GLN A 141 -6.19 1.96 1.02
C GLN A 141 -6.86 1.65 -0.31
N TRP A 142 -8.20 1.80 -0.34
CA TRP A 142 -8.94 1.65 -1.60
C TRP A 142 -8.59 2.76 -2.61
N SER A 143 -8.12 3.91 -2.14
CA SER A 143 -7.58 5.00 -2.98
C SER A 143 -6.37 4.59 -3.81
N ASP A 144 -5.65 3.55 -3.39
CA ASP A 144 -4.45 3.08 -4.10
C ASP A 144 -4.84 2.18 -5.26
N LEU A 145 -5.94 1.46 -5.10
CA LEU A 145 -6.33 0.32 -5.93
C LEU A 145 -7.38 0.68 -6.99
N LEU A 146 -8.16 1.74 -6.77
CA LEU A 146 -9.29 2.14 -7.59
C LEU A 146 -9.03 3.47 -8.33
N GLY A 147 -9.85 3.76 -9.35
CA GLY A 147 -9.72 4.94 -10.20
C GLY A 147 -9.55 4.57 -11.67
N SER A 148 -8.84 5.40 -12.45
CA SER A 148 -8.46 5.08 -13.82
C SER A 148 -7.21 4.18 -13.85
N SER A 149 -6.99 3.52 -15.00
CA SER A 149 -5.78 2.72 -15.28
C SER A 149 -5.53 1.66 -14.19
N MET A 150 -6.59 0.91 -13.86
CA MET A 150 -6.52 -0.15 -12.85
C MET A 150 -5.63 -1.31 -13.31
N SER A 151 -4.97 -1.93 -12.34
CA SER A 151 -4.23 -3.17 -12.54
C SER A 151 -5.15 -4.33 -12.91
N ILE A 152 -4.60 -5.37 -13.55
CA ILE A 152 -5.32 -6.64 -13.76
C ILE A 152 -5.80 -7.23 -12.42
N ARG A 153 -4.97 -7.17 -11.38
CA ARG A 153 -5.35 -7.61 -10.04
C ARG A 153 -4.85 -6.68 -8.95
N SER A 154 -5.76 -6.30 -8.07
CA SER A 154 -5.47 -5.45 -6.90
C SER A 154 -5.36 -6.30 -5.63
N PHE A 155 -4.44 -5.94 -4.74
CA PHE A 155 -4.16 -6.61 -3.48
C PHE A 155 -4.28 -5.61 -2.34
N LYS A 156 -5.36 -5.72 -1.57
CA LYS A 156 -5.67 -4.82 -0.45
C LYS A 156 -5.03 -5.32 0.83
N LEU A 157 -4.09 -4.57 1.38
CA LEU A 157 -3.49 -4.83 2.67
C LEU A 157 -4.42 -4.31 3.79
N PRO A 158 -4.43 -4.94 4.97
CA PRO A 158 -5.19 -4.44 6.10
C PRO A 158 -4.56 -3.15 6.65
N ASN A 159 -5.38 -2.15 6.97
CA ASN A 159 -4.98 -1.02 7.79
C ASN A 159 -6.20 -0.51 8.57
N PRO A 160 -6.34 -0.86 9.86
CA PRO A 160 -7.44 -0.40 10.70
C PRO A 160 -7.16 0.94 11.40
N MET A 161 -5.94 1.49 11.31
CA MET A 161 -5.52 2.67 12.08
C MET A 161 -6.01 3.98 11.47
N TYR A 162 -6.21 4.03 10.15
CA TYR A 162 -6.73 5.21 9.46
C TYR A 162 -7.37 4.87 8.12
N TYR A 163 -8.17 5.82 7.62
CA TYR A 163 -8.81 5.73 6.32
C TYR A 163 -8.55 6.99 5.50
N ILE A 164 -8.14 6.80 4.24
CA ILE A 164 -8.04 7.86 3.23
C ILE A 164 -9.26 7.76 2.32
N SER A 165 -10.06 8.83 2.27
CA SER A 165 -11.30 8.81 1.51
C SER A 165 -11.05 8.77 0.01
N TYR A 166 -11.73 7.83 -0.65
CA TYR A 166 -11.84 7.80 -2.10
C TYR A 166 -12.83 8.89 -2.54
N GLN A 167 -12.35 9.91 -3.25
CA GLN A 167 -13.23 10.90 -3.89
C GLN A 167 -13.67 10.35 -5.25
N VAL A 168 -14.96 10.06 -5.39
CA VAL A 168 -15.58 9.81 -6.69
C VAL A 168 -15.84 11.18 -7.32
N SER A 169 -15.19 11.51 -8.45
CA SER A 169 -15.64 12.66 -9.23
C SER A 169 -17.08 12.41 -9.69
N PRO A 170 -18.03 13.30 -9.38
CA PRO A 170 -19.38 13.18 -9.92
C PRO A 170 -19.29 13.29 -11.45
N HIS A 171 -19.83 12.29 -12.14
CA HIS A 171 -19.97 12.26 -13.60
C HIS A 171 -20.93 13.34 -14.11
#